data_AF-A0A6A5BTE1-F1
#
_entry.id   AF-A0A6A5BTE1-F1
#
_cell.length_a   1.000
_cell.length_b   1.000
_cell.length_c   1.000
_cell.angle_alpha   90.00
_cell.angle_beta   90.00
_cell.angle_gamma   90.00
#
_symmetry.space_group_name_H-M   'P 1'
#
loop_
_entity.id
_entity.type
_entity.pdbx_description
1 polymer ?
#
loop_
_entity_poly.entity_id
_entity_poly.type
_entity_poly.pdbx_seq_one_letter_code
_entity_poly.pdbx_strand_id
1 'polypeptide(L)'
;MTTTGSSKSSLPPQVEDMRTRVRVGKYAPTQTTTFAYHSSFANLNYDNSFSLEDFQNNLQINVLRRDENDLVFEMIGVDAPIANAFRRIMLSEVPSMAIEKIVYITNTSIIQDEVLAHRIGLVPIRADPDFFYFARDINQNEDISAFAPPQKPKHNTHHRSNDDDDEDIQPPTPTMATYAPSLANKSTPFWQPPEELLDNEYILFELNVTCEKTLVPNPHNNNKLEYKHAKVYSGDLKWIPIGNQAEYFNGENAIRPVFDDILLAKLNPGQSIHVQCYCVKGIGRSHAKWQPVATASYRLLPEITFKGEPITDIEQAKELVQKCPMNVFDIEENPQTEFDSKVRVARPMNCTMCRECIREDDWDKRVQLSKVKDHFIFSIESVGSIPGGPAEIFRRALKIFWQKCEAHLLNIRKNPIGTRQQTSSSSTTSMQDEDNDVEMTSEQQQSKKKKDKKKKKVLQ
;
A
#
# COMPACT_ATOMS: atom_id res chain seq x y z
N MET A 1 22.83 37.31 28.05
CA MET A 1 22.30 37.66 26.72
C MET A 1 20.89 37.10 26.64
N THR A 2 19.93 37.96 26.39
CA THR A 2 18.49 37.80 26.61
C THR A 2 17.88 36.66 25.82
N THR A 3 17.23 35.73 26.53
CA THR A 3 16.28 34.74 26.02
C THR A 3 15.05 35.47 25.49
N THR A 4 15.01 35.76 24.20
CA THR A 4 13.79 36.20 23.52
C THR A 4 12.92 34.97 23.24
N GLY A 5 12.04 34.64 24.17
CA GLY A 5 10.86 33.84 23.85
C GLY A 5 10.05 34.64 22.83
N SER A 6 10.17 34.27 21.55
CA SER A 6 9.34 34.83 20.49
C SER A 6 7.91 34.39 20.75
N SER A 7 7.11 35.26 21.38
CA SER A 7 5.66 35.12 21.37
C SER A 7 5.25 35.19 19.90
N LYS A 8 4.93 34.04 19.28
CA LYS A 8 4.44 33.99 17.89
C LYS A 8 3.30 35.00 17.78
N SER A 9 3.44 36.00 16.91
CA SER A 9 2.36 36.94 16.64
C SER A 9 1.14 36.15 16.15
N SER A 10 -0.07 36.48 16.60
CA SER A 10 -1.27 35.80 16.12
C SER A 10 -1.65 36.34 14.74
N LEU A 11 -1.89 35.46 13.76
CA LEU A 11 -2.39 35.88 12.45
C LEU A 11 -3.81 36.45 12.56
N PRO A 12 -4.20 37.38 11.66
CA PRO A 12 -5.60 37.81 11.56
C PRO A 12 -6.54 36.62 11.33
N PRO A 13 -7.76 36.59 11.91
CA PRO A 13 -8.65 35.42 11.85
C PRO A 13 -8.97 34.94 10.44
N GLN A 14 -9.09 35.86 9.48
CA GLN A 14 -9.37 35.56 8.08
C GLN A 14 -8.20 34.82 7.40
N VAL A 15 -6.96 35.16 7.77
CA VAL A 15 -5.74 34.54 7.23
C VAL A 15 -5.54 33.16 7.86
N GLU A 16 -5.81 33.05 9.16
CA GLU A 16 -5.72 31.77 9.87
C GLU A 16 -6.76 30.75 9.37
N ASP A 17 -7.98 31.19 9.09
CA ASP A 17 -9.01 30.37 8.44
C ASP A 17 -8.56 29.90 7.05
N MET A 18 -8.00 30.80 6.23
CA MET A 18 -7.45 30.45 4.92
C MET A 18 -6.31 29.42 5.00
N ARG A 19 -5.50 29.51 6.05
CA ARG A 19 -4.38 28.60 6.28
C ARG A 19 -4.86 27.23 6.74
N THR A 20 -5.77 27.16 7.71
CA THR A 20 -6.11 25.93 8.44
C THR A 20 -7.35 25.19 7.93
N ARG A 21 -8.25 25.86 7.20
CA ARG A 21 -9.51 25.27 6.74
C ARG A 21 -9.55 25.14 5.22
N VAL A 22 -10.16 24.05 4.76
CA VAL A 22 -10.65 23.90 3.38
C VAL A 22 -12.14 24.18 3.39
N ARG A 23 -12.57 25.25 2.72
CA ARG A 23 -13.99 25.59 2.63
C ARG A 23 -14.66 24.79 1.52
N VAL A 24 -15.86 24.30 1.77
CA VAL A 24 -16.68 23.56 0.81
C VAL A 24 -17.87 24.43 0.44
N GLY A 25 -17.78 25.15 -0.68
CA GLY A 25 -18.89 25.94 -1.22
C GLY A 25 -19.85 25.13 -2.10
N LYS A 26 -20.93 25.78 -2.55
CA LYS A 26 -21.94 25.20 -3.45
C LYS A 26 -21.31 24.62 -4.73
N TYR A 27 -20.44 25.40 -5.38
CA TYR A 27 -19.84 25.03 -6.66
C TYR A 27 -18.56 24.21 -6.53
N ALA A 28 -17.61 24.68 -5.71
CA ALA A 28 -16.29 24.06 -5.58
C ALA A 28 -15.69 24.28 -4.18
N PRO A 29 -14.78 23.41 -3.73
CA PRO A 29 -13.94 23.68 -2.58
C PRO A 29 -12.97 24.82 -2.85
N THR A 30 -12.70 25.62 -1.83
CA THR A 30 -11.68 26.69 -1.86
C THR A 30 -10.63 26.44 -0.77
N GLN A 31 -9.49 27.14 -0.85
CA GLN A 31 -8.39 27.03 0.12
C GLN A 31 -7.79 25.61 0.21
N THR A 32 -7.70 24.90 -0.92
CA THR A 32 -7.27 23.48 -0.97
C THR A 32 -5.77 23.28 -0.78
N THR A 33 -4.95 24.30 -1.01
CA THR A 33 -3.50 24.24 -0.89
C THR A 33 -3.02 24.45 0.54
N THR A 34 -1.92 23.79 0.89
CA THR A 34 -1.19 24.03 2.14
C THR A 34 -0.29 25.25 1.94
N PHE A 35 -0.59 26.35 2.65
CA PHE A 35 0.22 27.57 2.65
C PHE A 35 1.06 27.61 3.93
N ALA A 36 2.17 26.88 3.94
CA ALA A 36 3.04 26.74 5.11
C ALA A 36 4.54 26.80 4.74
N TYR A 37 4.92 27.57 3.71
CA TYR A 37 6.33 27.88 3.52
C TYR A 37 6.76 28.95 4.53
N HIS A 38 8.01 28.88 4.98
CA HIS A 38 8.58 29.76 6.02
C HIS A 38 8.29 31.25 5.77
N SER A 39 8.41 31.70 4.51
CA SER A 39 8.26 33.12 4.17
C SER A 39 6.83 33.57 3.86
N SER A 40 5.82 32.68 3.87
CA SER A 40 4.47 33.03 3.41
C SER A 40 3.80 34.14 4.23
N PHE A 41 4.13 34.26 5.52
CA PHE A 41 3.56 35.27 6.42
C PHE A 41 4.62 36.12 7.12
N ALA A 42 5.82 36.22 6.53
CA ALA A 42 6.92 37.02 7.09
C ALA A 42 6.53 38.49 7.30
N ASN A 43 5.72 39.06 6.41
CA ASN A 43 5.21 40.44 6.52
C ASN A 43 4.28 40.67 7.73
N LEU A 44 3.71 39.60 8.28
CA LEU A 44 2.85 39.64 9.48
C LEU A 44 3.62 39.24 10.75
N ASN A 45 4.96 39.17 10.66
CA ASN A 45 5.86 38.68 11.71
C ASN A 45 5.51 37.26 12.20
N TYR A 46 4.85 36.46 11.37
CA TYR A 46 4.47 35.10 11.70
C TYR A 46 5.52 34.12 11.18
N ASP A 47 6.15 33.38 12.08
CA ASP A 47 7.14 32.37 11.72
C ASP A 47 6.50 31.00 11.45
N ASN A 48 6.68 30.53 10.22
CA ASN A 48 6.27 29.23 9.69
C ASN A 48 7.46 28.25 9.59
N SER A 49 8.62 28.57 10.18
CA SER A 49 9.77 27.67 10.17
C SER A 49 9.41 26.31 10.76
N PHE A 50 9.99 25.24 10.21
CA PHE A 50 9.82 23.91 10.77
C PHE A 50 10.62 23.81 12.08
N SER A 51 9.93 23.51 13.17
CA SER A 51 10.52 23.16 14.45
C SER A 51 10.13 21.73 14.82
N LEU A 52 11.13 20.92 15.16
CA LEU A 52 10.90 19.53 15.58
C LEU A 52 10.11 19.47 16.90
N GLU A 53 10.35 20.41 17.81
CA GLU A 53 9.66 20.49 19.10
C GLU A 53 8.19 20.81 18.91
N ASP A 54 7.87 21.79 18.06
CA ASP A 54 6.48 22.12 17.71
C ASP A 54 5.78 20.93 17.04
N PHE A 55 6.47 20.25 16.13
CA PHE A 55 5.92 19.07 15.46
C PHE A 55 5.63 17.92 16.45
N GLN A 56 6.55 17.65 17.38
CA GLN A 56 6.37 16.60 18.40
C GLN A 56 5.21 16.92 19.35
N ASN A 57 5.03 18.18 19.72
CA ASN A 57 3.93 18.60 20.62
C ASN A 57 2.56 18.58 19.91
N ASN A 58 2.51 18.88 18.61
CA ASN A 58 1.27 18.93 17.84
C ASN A 58 0.85 17.58 17.26
N LEU A 59 1.79 16.66 17.03
CA LEU A 59 1.51 15.34 16.46
C LEU A 59 0.73 14.49 17.48
N GLN A 60 -0.51 14.14 17.13
CA GLN A 60 -1.36 13.27 17.94
C GLN A 60 -1.99 12.17 17.09
N ILE A 61 -2.05 10.96 17.64
CA ILE A 61 -2.69 9.81 17.00
C ILE A 61 -3.74 9.25 17.97
N ASN A 62 -5.02 9.34 17.60
CA ASN A 62 -6.14 8.88 18.40
C ASN A 62 -6.84 7.72 17.71
N VAL A 63 -6.86 6.53 18.32
CA VAL A 63 -7.57 5.38 17.75
C VAL A 63 -9.05 5.50 18.06
N LEU A 64 -9.90 5.53 17.02
CA LEU A 64 -11.35 5.61 17.14
C LEU A 64 -12.00 4.22 17.20
N ARG A 65 -11.57 3.31 16.32
CA ARG A 65 -12.09 1.95 16.22
C ARG A 65 -10.98 1.00 15.81
N ARG A 66 -10.92 -0.17 16.45
CA ARG A 66 -9.98 -1.24 16.13
C ARG A 66 -10.69 -2.58 16.19
N ASP A 67 -10.79 -3.22 15.04
CA ASP A 67 -11.26 -4.59 14.88
C ASP A 67 -10.11 -5.47 14.36
N GLU A 68 -10.40 -6.74 14.05
CA GLU A 68 -9.39 -7.68 13.52
C GLU A 68 -8.86 -7.25 12.15
N ASN A 69 -9.76 -6.84 11.26
CA ASN A 69 -9.43 -6.43 9.89
C ASN A 69 -9.51 -4.91 9.67
N ASP A 70 -10.21 -4.17 10.53
CA ASP A 70 -10.45 -2.74 10.34
C ASP A 70 -9.77 -1.89 11.41
N LEU A 71 -9.17 -0.77 11.00
CA LEU A 71 -8.59 0.23 11.89
C LEU A 71 -8.97 1.63 11.42
N VAL A 72 -9.61 2.39 12.32
CA VAL A 72 -9.94 3.79 12.11
C VAL A 72 -9.27 4.62 13.19
N PHE A 73 -8.44 5.58 12.79
CA PHE A 73 -7.72 6.46 13.71
C PHE A 73 -7.59 7.87 13.14
N GLU A 74 -7.41 8.83 14.03
CA GLU A 74 -7.13 10.21 13.72
C GLU A 74 -5.62 10.46 13.77
N MET A 75 -5.12 11.25 12.83
CA MET A 75 -3.74 11.73 12.78
C MET A 75 -3.79 13.25 12.65
N ILE A 76 -3.38 13.94 13.72
CA ILE A 76 -3.46 15.39 13.89
C ILE A 76 -2.05 15.97 13.83
N GLY A 77 -1.89 17.15 13.22
CA GLY A 77 -0.62 17.88 13.17
C GLY A 77 0.32 17.46 12.04
N VAL A 78 -0.20 16.75 11.03
CA VAL A 78 0.59 16.29 9.86
C VAL A 78 0.06 16.96 8.59
N ASP A 79 0.93 17.20 7.61
CA ASP A 79 0.52 17.71 6.30
C ASP A 79 0.05 16.60 5.34
N ALA A 80 -0.80 16.98 4.38
CA ALA A 80 -1.33 16.09 3.35
C ALA A 80 -0.28 15.26 2.57
N PRO A 81 0.93 15.76 2.22
CA PRO A 81 1.94 14.97 1.54
C PRO A 81 2.41 13.75 2.35
N ILE A 82 2.60 13.91 3.67
CA ILE A 82 3.04 12.83 4.56
C ILE A 82 1.90 11.82 4.76
N ALA A 83 0.68 12.31 5.03
CA ALA A 83 -0.51 11.46 5.13
C ALA A 83 -0.73 10.64 3.84
N ASN A 84 -0.59 11.29 2.68
CA ASN A 84 -0.71 10.62 1.39
C ASN A 84 0.45 9.66 1.10
N ALA A 85 1.66 9.93 1.59
CA ALA A 85 2.77 9.00 1.50
C ALA A 85 2.45 7.69 2.23
N PHE A 86 1.96 7.76 3.48
CA PHE A 86 1.55 6.56 4.23
C PHE A 86 0.43 5.80 3.52
N ARG A 87 -0.59 6.51 3.02
CA ARG A 87 -1.66 5.88 2.23
C ARG A 87 -1.11 5.10 1.01
N ARG A 88 -0.16 5.69 0.29
CA ARG A 88 0.46 5.06 -0.89
C ARG A 88 1.33 3.87 -0.52
N ILE A 89 2.12 3.99 0.55
CA ILE A 89 2.99 2.90 1.01
C ILE A 89 2.16 1.69 1.43
N MET A 90 1.07 1.90 2.18
CA MET A 90 0.14 0.82 2.56
C MET A 90 -0.47 0.12 1.35
N LEU A 91 -0.80 0.85 0.28
CA LEU A 91 -1.38 0.27 -0.94
C LEU A 91 -0.36 -0.47 -1.80
N SER A 92 0.86 0.06 -1.95
CA SER A 92 1.76 -0.42 -3.01
C SER A 92 3.11 -0.97 -2.55
N GLU A 93 3.53 -0.72 -1.32
CA GLU A 93 4.92 -1.02 -0.91
C GLU A 93 5.05 -1.92 0.30
N VAL A 94 4.02 -2.03 1.13
CA VAL A 94 3.99 -3.05 2.18
C VAL A 94 3.98 -4.44 1.50
N PRO A 95 5.01 -5.28 1.73
CA PRO A 95 5.09 -6.57 1.08
C PRO A 95 4.08 -7.55 1.68
N SER A 96 3.65 -8.52 0.86
CA SER A 96 2.82 -9.65 1.28
C SER A 96 3.16 -10.90 0.49
N MET A 97 2.57 -12.04 0.87
CA MET A 97 2.73 -13.33 0.20
C MET A 97 1.54 -13.58 -0.74
N ALA A 98 1.80 -13.89 -2.01
CA ALA A 98 0.76 -14.27 -2.97
C ALA A 98 1.27 -15.32 -3.96
N ILE A 99 0.34 -16.05 -4.60
CA ILE A 99 0.68 -17.08 -5.59
C ILE A 99 1.11 -16.42 -6.90
N GLU A 100 2.29 -16.79 -7.39
CA GLU A 100 2.91 -16.23 -8.61
C GLU A 100 3.04 -17.25 -9.73
N LYS A 101 3.56 -18.46 -9.43
CA LYS A 101 3.71 -19.52 -10.44
C LYS A 101 2.77 -20.66 -10.14
N ILE A 102 2.14 -21.18 -11.18
CA ILE A 102 1.24 -22.34 -11.09
C ILE A 102 1.70 -23.34 -12.15
N VAL A 103 2.04 -24.53 -11.69
CA VAL A 103 2.43 -25.67 -12.52
C VAL A 103 1.22 -26.57 -12.66
N TYR A 104 0.76 -26.71 -13.90
CA TYR A 104 -0.36 -27.58 -14.25
C TYR A 104 0.12 -29.01 -14.46
N ILE A 105 -0.43 -29.94 -13.69
CA ILE A 105 -0.25 -31.39 -13.91
C ILE A 105 -1.41 -31.91 -14.74
N THR A 106 -2.64 -31.54 -14.38
CA THR A 106 -3.84 -31.88 -15.16
C THR A 106 -4.93 -30.83 -14.92
N ASN A 107 -5.54 -30.32 -15.99
CA ASN A 107 -6.79 -29.57 -15.91
C ASN A 107 -7.75 -30.09 -16.99
N THR A 108 -8.81 -30.78 -16.56
CA THR A 108 -9.89 -31.25 -17.44
C THR A 108 -11.20 -30.50 -17.20
N SER A 109 -11.14 -29.41 -16.43
CA SER A 109 -12.27 -28.55 -16.14
C SER A 109 -12.67 -27.68 -17.33
N ILE A 110 -13.79 -26.98 -17.21
CA ILE A 110 -14.28 -26.05 -18.26
C ILE A 110 -13.50 -24.71 -18.21
N ILE A 111 -12.91 -24.36 -17.06
CA ILE A 111 -12.18 -23.10 -16.90
C ILE A 111 -10.79 -23.23 -17.53
N GLN A 112 -10.43 -22.24 -18.35
CA GLN A 112 -9.12 -22.18 -18.99
C GLN A 112 -8.00 -21.99 -17.96
N ASP A 113 -6.82 -22.52 -18.26
CA ASP A 113 -5.66 -22.53 -17.38
C ASP A 113 -5.25 -21.11 -16.96
N GLU A 114 -5.26 -20.15 -17.88
CA GLU A 114 -4.85 -18.77 -17.58
C GLU A 114 -5.85 -18.08 -16.65
N VAL A 115 -7.14 -18.35 -16.83
CA VAL A 115 -8.21 -17.78 -16.01
C VAL A 115 -8.20 -18.39 -14.61
N LEU A 116 -8.03 -19.71 -14.51
CA LEU A 116 -7.89 -20.40 -13.23
C LEU A 116 -6.64 -19.91 -12.49
N ALA A 117 -5.52 -19.77 -13.19
CA ALA A 117 -4.27 -19.29 -12.62
C ALA A 117 -4.40 -17.86 -12.08
N HIS A 118 -5.04 -16.97 -12.84
CA HIS A 118 -5.29 -15.60 -12.41
C HIS A 118 -6.18 -15.56 -11.16
N ARG A 119 -7.21 -16.41 -11.08
CA ARG A 119 -8.09 -16.50 -9.90
C ARG A 119 -7.35 -17.00 -8.66
N ILE A 120 -6.56 -18.07 -8.80
CA ILE A 120 -5.75 -18.60 -7.70
C ILE A 120 -4.72 -17.56 -7.22
N GLY A 121 -4.11 -16.81 -8.15
CA GLY A 121 -3.18 -15.73 -7.85
C GLY A 121 -3.75 -14.60 -6.99
N LEU A 122 -5.07 -14.39 -7.02
CA LEU A 122 -5.78 -13.37 -6.23
C LEU A 122 -6.26 -13.88 -4.86
N VAL A 123 -6.08 -15.16 -4.54
CA VAL A 123 -6.42 -15.69 -3.22
C VAL A 123 -5.41 -15.15 -2.20
N PRO A 124 -5.87 -14.42 -1.16
CA PRO A 124 -4.98 -13.93 -0.13
C PRO A 124 -4.46 -15.09 0.72
N ILE A 125 -3.13 -15.16 0.90
CA ILE A 125 -2.47 -16.17 1.72
C ILE A 125 -2.09 -15.55 3.06
N ARG A 126 -2.47 -16.22 4.15
CA ARG A 126 -2.05 -15.88 5.50
C ARG A 126 -0.65 -16.43 5.74
N ALA A 127 0.35 -15.57 5.57
CA ALA A 127 1.74 -15.86 5.86
C ALA A 127 2.45 -14.53 6.16
N ASP A 128 3.24 -14.48 7.23
CA ASP A 128 4.00 -13.27 7.54
C ASP A 128 5.19 -13.13 6.58
N PRO A 129 5.21 -12.09 5.72
CA PRO A 129 6.26 -11.92 4.73
C PRO A 129 7.63 -11.59 5.35
N ASP A 130 7.72 -11.25 6.64
CA ASP A 130 9.02 -10.94 7.28
C ASP A 130 9.91 -12.19 7.45
N PHE A 131 9.32 -13.40 7.43
CA PHE A 131 10.07 -14.66 7.45
C PHE A 131 10.59 -15.10 6.08
N PHE A 132 10.18 -14.41 5.01
CA PHE A 132 10.53 -14.77 3.65
C PHE A 132 11.41 -13.68 3.01
N TYR A 133 12.38 -14.13 2.22
CA TYR A 133 13.15 -13.27 1.34
C TYR A 133 12.34 -12.94 0.08
N PHE A 134 12.70 -11.86 -0.60
CA PHE A 134 12.27 -11.68 -1.97
C PHE A 134 12.93 -12.75 -2.83
N ALA A 135 12.15 -13.42 -3.67
CA ALA A 135 12.69 -14.39 -4.60
C ALA A 135 13.74 -13.69 -5.48
N ARG A 136 14.92 -14.31 -5.62
CA ARG A 136 15.93 -13.86 -6.59
C ARG A 136 15.28 -13.88 -7.97
N ASP A 137 15.44 -12.80 -8.75
CA ASP A 137 15.00 -12.80 -10.13
C ASP A 137 15.79 -13.89 -10.88
N ILE A 138 15.16 -15.04 -11.14
CA ILE A 138 15.82 -16.21 -11.75
C ILE A 138 16.39 -15.87 -13.14
N ASN A 139 15.96 -14.75 -13.74
CA ASN A 139 16.40 -14.27 -15.04
C ASN A 139 17.45 -13.14 -14.99
N GLN A 140 17.76 -12.59 -13.82
CA GLN A 140 18.75 -11.53 -13.65
C GLN A 140 19.68 -11.92 -12.50
N ASN A 141 20.95 -12.19 -12.81
CA ASN A 141 22.03 -12.34 -11.81
C ASN A 141 22.32 -11.00 -11.13
N GLU A 142 21.31 -10.36 -10.55
CA GLU A 142 21.47 -9.21 -9.67
C GLU A 142 21.01 -9.65 -8.28
N ASP A 143 21.97 -9.76 -7.37
CA ASP A 143 21.75 -10.04 -5.96
C ASP A 143 20.90 -8.94 -5.33
N ILE A 144 19.60 -9.20 -5.20
CA ILE A 144 18.70 -8.41 -4.33
C ILE A 144 18.63 -9.06 -2.94
N SER A 145 19.76 -9.50 -2.40
CA SER A 145 19.85 -10.06 -1.05
C SER A 145 20.15 -8.96 -0.02
N ALA A 146 19.11 -8.21 0.34
CA ALA A 146 19.24 -7.20 1.40
C ALA A 146 18.08 -7.23 2.39
N PHE A 147 17.64 -8.40 2.86
CA PHE A 147 16.75 -8.50 4.03
C PHE A 147 16.94 -9.84 4.75
N ALA A 148 18.01 -9.99 5.54
CA ALA A 148 18.10 -11.12 6.46
C ALA A 148 16.91 -11.10 7.45
N PRO A 149 16.16 -12.21 7.65
CA PRO A 149 15.17 -12.32 8.69
C PRO A 149 15.89 -12.27 10.05
N PRO A 150 15.23 -11.75 11.09
CA PRO A 150 15.81 -11.74 12.42
C PRO A 150 16.04 -13.18 12.90
N GLN A 151 17.25 -13.46 13.37
CA GLN A 151 17.53 -14.67 14.14
C GLN A 151 16.77 -14.58 15.48
N LYS A 152 16.25 -15.72 15.96
CA LYS A 152 15.46 -15.81 17.21
C LYS A 152 16.17 -15.09 18.37
N PRO A 153 15.46 -14.39 19.28
CA PRO A 153 15.99 -14.12 20.59
C PRO A 153 16.25 -15.47 21.28
N LYS A 154 17.50 -15.72 21.69
CA LYS A 154 17.85 -16.90 22.48
C LYS A 154 17.00 -16.86 23.76
N HIS A 155 16.23 -17.92 23.98
CA HIS A 155 15.48 -18.10 25.22
C HIS A 155 16.50 -18.31 26.34
N ASN A 156 16.79 -17.26 27.12
CA ASN A 156 17.58 -17.39 28.34
C ASN A 156 16.77 -18.16 29.37
N THR A 157 16.95 -19.47 29.41
CA THR A 157 16.64 -20.27 30.59
C THR A 157 17.76 -20.01 31.60
N HIS A 158 17.42 -19.32 32.68
CA HIS A 158 18.33 -19.12 33.80
C HIS A 158 18.73 -20.46 34.40
N HIS A 159 20.00 -20.85 34.20
CA HIS A 159 20.73 -21.58 35.22
C HIS A 159 21.96 -20.78 35.63
N ARG A 160 21.94 -20.35 36.89
CA ARG A 160 23.07 -19.77 37.62
C ARG A 160 24.15 -20.84 37.78
N SER A 161 25.32 -20.57 37.25
CA SER A 161 26.60 -20.86 37.90
C SER A 161 27.64 -19.91 37.33
N ASN A 162 28.29 -19.19 38.23
CA ASN A 162 29.48 -18.39 37.96
C ASN A 162 30.55 -19.28 37.35
N ASP A 163 31.32 -18.75 36.41
CA ASP A 163 32.78 -18.62 36.50
C ASP A 163 33.27 -17.86 35.26
N ASP A 164 34.24 -16.99 35.51
CA ASP A 164 34.91 -16.10 34.58
C ASP A 164 35.71 -16.88 33.53
N ASP A 165 35.63 -16.47 32.26
CA ASP A 165 36.73 -16.57 31.28
C ASP A 165 36.39 -15.70 30.05
N ASP A 166 37.15 -14.62 29.89
CA ASP A 166 37.16 -13.75 28.71
C ASP A 166 37.92 -14.45 27.57
N GLU A 167 37.22 -14.84 26.48
CA GLU A 167 37.85 -15.08 25.18
C GLU A 167 37.10 -14.32 24.07
N ASP A 168 37.83 -13.42 23.40
CA ASP A 168 37.43 -12.70 22.19
C ASP A 168 37.06 -13.67 21.05
N ILE A 169 35.76 -13.84 20.77
CA ILE A 169 35.29 -14.55 19.57
C ILE A 169 35.01 -13.52 18.47
N GLN A 170 35.92 -13.43 17.51
CA GLN A 170 35.70 -12.73 16.24
C GLN A 170 34.53 -13.37 15.46
N PRO A 171 33.74 -12.59 14.68
CA PRO A 171 32.70 -13.15 13.84
C PRO A 171 33.32 -14.09 12.79
N PRO A 172 32.74 -15.27 12.52
CA PRO A 172 33.29 -16.19 11.54
C PRO A 172 33.22 -15.58 10.14
N THR A 173 34.37 -15.55 9.48
CA THR A 173 34.55 -15.22 8.06
C THR A 173 33.73 -16.18 7.20
N PRO A 174 32.96 -15.71 6.20
CA PRO A 174 32.23 -16.61 5.32
C PRO A 174 33.23 -17.38 4.46
N THR A 175 33.25 -18.69 4.64
CA THR A 175 34.02 -19.62 3.81
C THR A 175 33.31 -19.73 2.46
N MET A 176 33.96 -19.27 1.39
CA MET A 176 33.47 -19.47 0.03
C MET A 176 33.49 -20.97 -0.30
N ALA A 177 32.32 -21.58 -0.43
CA ALA A 177 32.18 -22.88 -1.08
C ALA A 177 32.29 -22.67 -2.60
N THR A 178 33.43 -23.03 -3.15
CA THR A 178 33.66 -23.16 -4.59
C THR A 178 32.90 -24.37 -5.14
N TYR A 179 31.82 -24.13 -5.89
CA TYR A 179 31.26 -25.11 -6.81
C TYR A 179 30.88 -24.43 -8.12
N ALA A 180 31.52 -24.86 -9.20
CA ALA A 180 31.19 -24.48 -10.56
C ALA A 180 30.10 -25.43 -11.10
N PRO A 181 29.02 -24.94 -11.73
CA PRO A 181 28.20 -25.78 -12.58
C PRO A 181 28.66 -25.66 -14.03
N SER A 182 28.88 -26.82 -14.65
CA SER A 182 29.19 -26.97 -16.06
C SER A 182 28.09 -26.41 -16.94
N LEU A 183 28.48 -25.68 -17.98
CA LEU A 183 27.65 -25.34 -19.15
C LEU A 183 27.09 -26.61 -19.78
N ALA A 184 25.79 -26.83 -19.63
CA ALA A 184 25.03 -27.78 -20.44
C ALA A 184 23.73 -27.14 -20.92
N ASN A 185 23.71 -26.84 -22.22
CA ASN A 185 22.51 -26.52 -23.00
C ASN A 185 21.37 -27.50 -22.70
N LYS A 186 20.16 -26.99 -22.46
CA LYS A 186 18.89 -27.62 -22.89
C LYS A 186 17.79 -26.58 -22.91
N SER A 187 17.30 -26.30 -24.13
CA SER A 187 16.02 -25.67 -24.39
C SER A 187 14.89 -26.40 -23.63
N THR A 188 14.31 -25.74 -22.64
CA THR A 188 13.00 -26.12 -22.08
C THR A 188 12.08 -24.91 -22.12
N PRO A 189 10.92 -24.98 -22.81
CA PRO A 189 9.91 -23.93 -22.79
C PRO A 189 9.02 -24.02 -21.53
N PHE A 190 9.34 -24.92 -20.58
CA PHE A 190 8.61 -25.14 -19.35
C PHE A 190 9.46 -24.67 -18.17
N TRP A 191 8.91 -23.77 -17.36
CA TRP A 191 9.54 -23.37 -16.10
C TRP A 191 9.70 -24.60 -15.20
N GLN A 192 10.93 -24.87 -14.79
CA GLN A 192 11.25 -25.84 -13.75
C GLN A 192 11.64 -25.05 -12.49
N PRO A 193 11.16 -25.44 -11.30
CA PRO A 193 11.63 -24.84 -10.07
C PRO A 193 13.16 -25.02 -9.99
N PRO A 194 13.93 -23.97 -9.63
CA PRO A 194 15.37 -24.10 -9.42
C PRO A 194 15.69 -25.26 -8.46
N GLU A 195 16.74 -26.03 -8.75
CA GLU A 195 17.16 -27.16 -7.91
C GLU A 195 17.58 -26.72 -6.48
N GLU A 196 17.90 -25.44 -6.29
CA GLU A 196 18.32 -24.83 -5.02
C GLU A 196 17.31 -23.79 -4.50
N LEU A 197 16.03 -24.14 -4.50
CA LEU A 197 15.02 -23.29 -3.89
C LEU A 197 15.11 -23.36 -2.35
N LEU A 198 15.46 -22.25 -1.70
CA LEU A 198 15.57 -22.19 -0.25
C LEU A 198 14.19 -22.21 0.42
N ASP A 199 14.12 -22.81 1.61
CA ASP A 199 12.91 -22.92 2.43
C ASP A 199 12.33 -21.56 2.89
N ASN A 200 13.07 -20.47 2.70
CA ASN A 200 12.68 -19.10 3.06
C ASN A 200 12.40 -18.20 1.85
N GLU A 201 12.35 -18.73 0.62
CA GLU A 201 12.08 -17.95 -0.60
C GLU A 201 10.63 -18.10 -1.10
N TYR A 202 9.99 -19.24 -0.83
CA TYR A 202 8.67 -19.56 -1.38
C TYR A 202 7.86 -20.51 -0.49
N ILE A 203 6.56 -20.57 -0.76
CA ILE A 203 5.60 -21.48 -0.13
C ILE A 203 4.94 -22.31 -1.24
N LEU A 204 4.81 -23.61 -1.03
CA LEU A 204 4.15 -24.52 -1.97
C LEU A 204 2.75 -24.88 -1.49
N PHE A 205 1.77 -24.73 -2.37
CA PHE A 205 0.42 -25.27 -2.21
C PHE A 205 0.14 -26.29 -3.31
N GLU A 206 -0.67 -27.30 -2.99
CA GLU A 206 -1.20 -28.24 -3.96
C GLU A 206 -2.73 -28.20 -3.94
N LEU A 207 -3.32 -28.14 -5.13
CA LEU A 207 -4.74 -28.32 -5.35
C LEU A 207 -4.93 -29.57 -6.22
N ASN A 208 -5.40 -30.64 -5.61
CA ASN A 208 -5.67 -31.91 -6.26
C ASN A 208 -7.11 -32.34 -5.96
N VAL A 209 -8.00 -32.10 -6.90
CA VAL A 209 -9.45 -32.29 -6.73
C VAL A 209 -10.02 -32.99 -7.96
N THR A 210 -10.79 -34.06 -7.70
CA THR A 210 -11.56 -34.79 -8.72
C THR A 210 -13.02 -34.82 -8.33
N CYS A 211 -13.90 -34.49 -9.27
CA CYS A 211 -15.35 -34.49 -9.05
C CYS A 211 -15.93 -35.89 -9.25
N GLU A 212 -16.57 -36.42 -8.21
CA GLU A 212 -17.16 -37.75 -8.19
C GLU A 212 -18.66 -37.69 -7.94
N LYS A 213 -19.40 -38.57 -8.62
CA LYS A 213 -20.84 -38.71 -8.46
C LYS A 213 -21.13 -39.84 -7.47
N THR A 214 -21.72 -39.50 -6.32
CA THR A 214 -22.15 -40.47 -5.29
C THR A 214 -23.68 -40.52 -5.23
N LEU A 215 -24.24 -41.71 -5.06
CA LEU A 215 -25.66 -41.91 -4.77
C LEU A 215 -25.85 -41.94 -3.25
N VAL A 216 -26.60 -41.00 -2.71
CA VAL A 216 -26.93 -40.97 -1.28
C VAL A 216 -28.36 -41.46 -1.08
N PRO A 217 -28.61 -42.45 -0.20
CA PRO A 217 -29.96 -42.91 0.06
C PRO A 217 -30.78 -41.81 0.71
N ASN A 218 -31.92 -41.48 0.10
CA ASN A 218 -32.87 -40.50 0.64
C ASN A 218 -34.20 -41.21 0.92
N PRO A 219 -34.72 -41.19 2.17
CA PRO A 219 -35.95 -41.89 2.54
C PRO A 219 -37.21 -41.40 1.82
N HIS A 220 -37.21 -40.19 1.26
CA HIS A 220 -38.41 -39.56 0.68
C HIS A 220 -38.46 -39.53 -0.85
N ASN A 221 -37.33 -39.78 -1.53
CA ASN A 221 -37.28 -39.72 -2.99
C ASN A 221 -36.08 -40.56 -3.46
N ASN A 222 -36.31 -41.49 -4.39
CA ASN A 222 -35.29 -42.38 -4.99
C ASN A 222 -33.91 -41.72 -5.02
N ASN A 223 -32.96 -42.25 -4.22
CA ASN A 223 -31.54 -41.87 -4.08
C ASN A 223 -31.14 -40.50 -4.65
N LYS A 224 -30.85 -39.53 -3.77
CA LYS A 224 -30.37 -38.20 -4.17
C LYS A 224 -28.95 -38.31 -4.75
N LEU A 225 -28.76 -37.76 -5.94
CA LEU A 225 -27.42 -37.59 -6.52
C LEU A 225 -26.68 -36.47 -5.78
N GLU A 226 -25.54 -36.82 -5.19
CA GLU A 226 -24.60 -35.88 -4.59
C GLU A 226 -23.31 -35.87 -5.40
N TYR A 227 -22.79 -34.67 -5.66
CA TYR A 227 -21.56 -34.49 -6.39
C TYR A 227 -20.48 -34.01 -5.42
N LYS A 228 -19.53 -34.89 -5.10
CA LYS A 228 -18.38 -34.53 -4.27
C LYS A 228 -17.43 -33.68 -5.10
N HIS A 229 -16.98 -32.57 -4.53
CA HIS A 229 -16.08 -31.60 -5.17
C HIS A 229 -16.59 -30.99 -6.49
N ALA A 230 -17.91 -30.88 -6.67
CA ALA A 230 -18.48 -30.12 -7.79
C ALA A 230 -18.15 -28.62 -7.74
N LYS A 231 -17.86 -28.10 -6.55
CA LYS A 231 -17.37 -26.74 -6.31
C LYS A 231 -16.01 -26.86 -5.66
N VAL A 232 -15.01 -26.22 -6.25
CA VAL A 232 -13.65 -26.16 -5.73
C VAL A 232 -13.48 -24.82 -5.05
N TYR A 233 -13.09 -24.84 -3.78
CA TYR A 233 -12.93 -23.67 -2.93
C TYR A 233 -11.45 -23.40 -2.62
N SER A 234 -11.15 -22.21 -2.12
CA SER A 234 -9.80 -21.86 -1.65
C SER A 234 -9.32 -22.77 -0.52
N GLY A 235 -10.22 -23.23 0.35
CA GLY A 235 -9.89 -24.20 1.41
C GLY A 235 -9.38 -25.56 0.90
N ASP A 236 -9.58 -25.87 -0.39
CA ASP A 236 -9.02 -27.08 -1.02
C ASP A 236 -7.52 -26.93 -1.36
N LEU A 237 -6.94 -25.73 -1.24
CA LEU A 237 -5.50 -25.49 -1.38
C LEU A 237 -4.77 -26.01 -0.13
N LYS A 238 -4.02 -27.09 -0.30
CA LYS A 238 -3.26 -27.72 0.79
C LYS A 238 -1.82 -27.22 0.78
N TRP A 239 -1.38 -26.67 1.91
CA TRP A 239 0.02 -26.29 2.08
C TRP A 239 0.91 -27.54 2.18
N ILE A 240 1.99 -27.57 1.41
CA ILE A 240 3.04 -28.59 1.48
C ILE A 240 4.27 -27.93 2.12
N PRO A 241 4.62 -28.27 3.37
CA PRO A 241 5.78 -27.70 4.03
C PRO A 241 7.07 -28.17 3.36
N ILE A 242 8.02 -27.26 3.20
CA ILE A 242 9.34 -27.53 2.63
C ILE A 242 10.40 -27.27 3.71
N GLY A 243 11.39 -28.17 3.83
CA GLY A 243 12.47 -28.04 4.81
C GLY A 243 11.93 -27.87 6.23
N ASN A 244 12.37 -26.81 6.91
CA ASN A 244 12.02 -26.54 8.30
C ASN A 244 10.74 -25.71 8.48
N GLN A 245 10.01 -25.39 7.41
CA GLN A 245 8.82 -24.53 7.49
C GLN A 245 7.74 -25.08 8.45
N ALA A 246 7.58 -26.41 8.54
CA ALA A 246 6.63 -27.04 9.45
C ALA A 246 6.88 -26.71 10.93
N GLU A 247 8.14 -26.43 11.30
CA GLU A 247 8.50 -26.07 12.67
C GLU A 247 8.15 -24.62 13.00
N TYR A 248 8.30 -23.71 12.03
CA TYR A 248 8.04 -22.28 12.19
C TYR A 248 6.56 -21.92 12.07
N PHE A 249 5.85 -22.57 11.15
CA PHE A 249 4.47 -22.26 10.81
C PHE A 249 3.52 -23.36 11.31
N ASN A 250 3.18 -23.28 12.60
CA ASN A 250 2.24 -24.19 13.25
C ASN A 250 1.15 -23.43 14.03
N GLY A 251 0.06 -24.14 14.35
CA GLY A 251 -1.05 -23.57 15.12
C GLY A 251 -1.67 -22.33 14.47
N GLU A 252 -1.70 -21.22 15.19
CA GLU A 252 -2.25 -19.94 14.71
C GLU A 252 -1.44 -19.29 13.58
N ASN A 253 -0.16 -19.66 13.46
CA ASN A 253 0.75 -19.21 12.42
C ASN A 253 0.81 -20.16 11.22
N ALA A 254 -0.07 -21.17 11.17
CA ALA A 254 -0.14 -22.09 10.05
C ALA A 254 -0.43 -21.33 8.75
N ILE A 255 0.33 -21.68 7.71
CA ILE A 255 0.16 -21.11 6.38
C ILE A 255 -1.12 -21.68 5.74
N ARG A 256 -2.03 -20.79 5.37
CA ARG A 256 -3.31 -21.14 4.75
C ARG A 256 -3.88 -19.98 3.94
N PRO A 257 -4.84 -20.22 3.04
CA PRO A 257 -5.70 -19.16 2.53
C PRO A 257 -6.36 -18.40 3.69
N VAL A 258 -6.54 -17.09 3.55
CA VAL A 258 -7.23 -16.30 4.59
C VAL A 258 -8.70 -16.71 4.70
N PHE A 259 -9.33 -16.93 3.55
CA PHE A 259 -10.72 -17.35 3.42
C PHE A 259 -10.77 -18.73 2.80
N ASP A 260 -11.54 -19.65 3.39
CA ASP A 260 -11.64 -21.04 2.92
C ASP A 260 -12.77 -21.26 1.91
N ASP A 261 -13.64 -20.26 1.71
CA ASP A 261 -14.89 -20.35 0.96
C ASP A 261 -14.88 -19.58 -0.38
N ILE A 262 -13.71 -19.13 -0.86
CA ILE A 262 -13.58 -18.48 -2.16
C ILE A 262 -13.73 -19.54 -3.24
N LEU A 263 -14.80 -19.45 -4.04
CA LEU A 263 -15.01 -20.37 -5.17
C LEU A 263 -13.93 -20.15 -6.24
N LEU A 264 -13.19 -21.19 -6.60
CA LEU A 264 -12.16 -21.18 -7.64
C LEU A 264 -12.70 -21.70 -8.97
N ALA A 265 -13.31 -22.88 -8.96
CA ALA A 265 -13.82 -23.57 -10.14
C ALA A 265 -15.09 -24.37 -9.83
N LYS A 266 -15.84 -24.71 -10.88
CA LYS A 266 -16.93 -25.68 -10.82
C LYS A 266 -16.61 -26.84 -11.74
N LEU A 267 -16.81 -28.05 -11.25
CA LEU A 267 -16.47 -29.30 -11.92
C LEU A 267 -17.72 -30.16 -12.13
N ASN A 268 -17.77 -30.84 -13.26
CA ASN A 268 -18.69 -31.94 -13.51
C ASN A 268 -18.03 -33.29 -13.20
N PRO A 269 -18.82 -34.35 -12.96
CA PRO A 269 -18.28 -35.68 -12.64
C PRO A 269 -17.28 -36.16 -13.69
N GLY A 270 -16.14 -36.66 -13.23
CA GLY A 270 -15.04 -37.11 -14.08
C GLY A 270 -14.03 -36.02 -14.46
N GLN A 271 -14.32 -34.74 -14.16
CA GLN A 271 -13.34 -33.67 -14.29
C GLN A 271 -12.46 -33.56 -13.05
N SER A 272 -11.20 -33.18 -13.29
CA SER A 272 -10.15 -33.04 -12.29
C SER A 272 -9.30 -31.81 -12.53
N ILE A 273 -8.80 -31.23 -11.43
CA ILE A 273 -7.80 -30.18 -11.39
C ILE A 273 -6.68 -30.66 -10.48
N HIS A 274 -5.46 -30.73 -11.01
CA HIS A 274 -4.23 -31.00 -10.28
C HIS A 274 -3.18 -29.96 -10.64
N VAL A 275 -2.89 -29.08 -9.69
CA VAL A 275 -1.92 -27.99 -9.85
C VAL A 275 -1.06 -27.81 -8.61
N GLN A 276 0.17 -27.38 -8.83
CA GLN A 276 1.09 -26.93 -7.79
C GLN A 276 1.26 -25.41 -7.88
N CYS A 277 1.10 -24.72 -6.76
CA CYS A 277 1.07 -23.27 -6.68
C CYS A 277 2.23 -22.77 -5.81
N TYR A 278 3.09 -21.94 -6.39
CA TYR A 278 4.24 -21.34 -5.74
C TYR A 278 3.90 -19.91 -5.34
N CYS A 279 3.94 -19.67 -4.04
CA CYS A 279 3.68 -18.40 -3.41
C CYS A 279 4.99 -17.72 -3.01
N VAL A 280 5.12 -16.44 -3.36
CA VAL A 280 6.34 -15.65 -3.17
C VAL A 280 6.00 -14.30 -2.56
N LYS A 281 7.01 -13.71 -1.92
CA LYS A 281 6.96 -12.35 -1.40
C LYS A 281 6.99 -11.33 -2.53
N GLY A 282 6.09 -10.37 -2.50
CA GLY A 282 6.03 -9.29 -3.48
C GLY A 282 5.39 -8.02 -2.91
N ILE A 283 5.33 -6.97 -3.74
CA ILE A 283 4.77 -5.66 -3.37
C ILE A 283 3.59 -5.29 -4.28
N GLY A 284 2.62 -4.56 -3.73
CA GLY A 284 1.42 -4.12 -4.46
C GLY A 284 1.71 -3.26 -5.69
N ARG A 285 2.86 -2.58 -5.73
CA ARG A 285 3.33 -1.79 -6.89
C ARG A 285 3.55 -2.67 -8.12
N SER A 286 4.00 -3.90 -7.94
CA SER A 286 4.25 -4.85 -9.03
C SER A 286 2.94 -5.45 -9.53
N HIS A 287 2.06 -5.86 -8.61
CA HIS A 287 0.73 -6.36 -8.94
C HIS A 287 -0.22 -6.22 -7.74
N ALA A 288 -1.49 -5.92 -7.99
CA ALA A 288 -2.50 -5.69 -6.96
C ALA A 288 -2.74 -6.90 -6.02
N LYS A 289 -2.39 -8.12 -6.45
CA LYS A 289 -2.51 -9.34 -5.62
C LYS A 289 -1.64 -9.31 -4.37
N TRP A 290 -0.56 -8.51 -4.36
CA TRP A 290 0.29 -8.32 -3.19
C TRP A 290 -0.14 -7.12 -2.32
N GLN A 291 -1.26 -6.47 -2.63
CA GLN A 291 -1.80 -5.41 -1.80
C GLN A 291 -2.38 -6.02 -0.50
N PRO A 292 -1.85 -5.68 0.68
CA PRO A 292 -2.28 -6.29 1.95
C PRO A 292 -3.57 -5.67 2.53
N VAL A 293 -4.03 -4.57 1.95
CA VAL A 293 -5.23 -3.84 2.35
C VAL A 293 -6.32 -4.00 1.28
N ALA A 294 -7.57 -4.19 1.70
CA ALA A 294 -8.70 -4.06 0.79
C ALA A 294 -8.80 -2.60 0.32
N THR A 295 -8.77 -1.68 1.28
CA THR A 295 -8.63 -0.24 1.01
C THR A 295 -7.89 0.45 2.15
N ALA A 296 -7.11 1.46 1.80
CA ALA A 296 -6.54 2.40 2.75
C ALA A 296 -6.83 3.81 2.24
N SER A 297 -7.61 4.54 3.02
CA SER A 297 -8.04 5.89 2.67
C SER A 297 -8.00 6.81 3.88
N TYR A 298 -8.09 8.11 3.61
CA TYR A 298 -8.29 9.10 4.66
C TYR A 298 -9.30 10.14 4.19
N ARG A 299 -9.91 10.79 5.17
CA ARG A 299 -10.70 12.01 4.97
C ARG A 299 -10.28 13.04 6.01
N LEU A 300 -10.38 14.32 5.66
CA LEU A 300 -10.17 15.40 6.63
C LEU A 300 -11.36 15.48 7.60
N LEU A 301 -11.11 15.90 8.85
CA LEU A 301 -12.16 16.14 9.83
C LEU A 301 -13.18 17.16 9.30
N PRO A 302 -14.47 16.81 9.19
CA PRO A 302 -15.54 17.74 8.93
C PRO A 302 -15.69 18.77 10.06
N GLU A 303 -15.76 20.04 9.71
CA GLU A 303 -16.15 21.11 10.62
C GLU A 303 -17.32 21.86 10.00
N ILE A 304 -18.41 22.01 10.75
CA ILE A 304 -19.59 22.74 10.30
C ILE A 304 -19.85 23.84 11.30
N THR A 305 -19.95 25.08 10.81
CA THR A 305 -20.21 26.26 11.62
C THR A 305 -21.34 27.07 11.02
N PHE A 306 -22.03 27.85 11.85
CA PHE A 306 -23.04 28.80 11.38
C PHE A 306 -22.42 30.18 11.19
N LYS A 307 -22.82 30.87 10.12
CA LYS A 307 -22.44 32.25 9.82
C LYS A 307 -23.55 33.19 10.28
N GLY A 308 -23.18 34.22 11.04
CA GLY A 308 -24.12 35.25 11.49
C GLY A 308 -24.97 34.81 12.67
N GLU A 309 -26.25 35.22 12.68
CA GLU A 309 -27.16 34.97 13.79
C GLU A 309 -27.58 33.49 13.88
N PRO A 310 -27.79 32.97 15.10
CA PRO A 310 -28.33 31.64 15.31
C PRO A 310 -29.65 31.41 14.56
N ILE A 311 -29.84 30.20 14.03
CA ILE A 311 -31.13 29.80 13.47
C ILE A 311 -32.03 29.44 14.65
N THR A 312 -32.97 30.33 14.97
CA THR A 312 -33.96 30.20 16.06
C THR A 312 -35.37 29.90 15.57
N ASP A 313 -35.62 30.08 14.26
CA ASP A 313 -36.92 29.76 13.67
C ASP A 313 -37.12 28.24 13.58
N ILE A 314 -38.21 27.76 14.15
CA ILE A 314 -38.51 26.33 14.32
C ILE A 314 -38.76 25.66 12.96
N GLU A 315 -39.38 26.36 12.01
CA GLU A 315 -39.65 25.80 10.68
C GLU A 315 -38.33 25.60 9.90
N GLN A 316 -37.49 26.62 9.84
CA GLN A 316 -36.15 26.55 9.24
C GLN A 316 -35.26 25.51 9.94
N ALA A 317 -35.36 25.40 11.27
CA ALA A 317 -34.62 24.40 12.04
C ALA A 317 -35.00 22.97 11.66
N LYS A 318 -36.31 22.68 11.60
CA LYS A 318 -36.82 21.36 11.18
C LYS A 318 -36.43 21.04 9.74
N GLU A 319 -36.50 22.03 8.85
CA GLU A 319 -36.09 21.89 7.45
C GLU A 319 -34.60 21.52 7.34
N LEU A 320 -33.70 22.22 8.04
CA LEU A 320 -32.26 21.94 8.01
C LEU A 320 -31.91 20.55 8.56
N VAL A 321 -32.59 20.13 9.64
CA VAL A 321 -32.41 18.79 10.21
C VAL A 321 -32.86 17.72 9.22
N GLN A 322 -34.03 17.89 8.59
CA GLN A 322 -34.57 16.96 7.60
C GLN A 322 -33.69 16.87 6.33
N LYS A 323 -33.04 17.96 5.93
CA LYS A 323 -32.13 17.98 4.77
C LYS A 323 -30.89 17.11 4.95
N CYS A 324 -30.46 16.84 6.18
CA CYS A 324 -29.25 16.07 6.43
C CYS A 324 -29.56 14.59 6.68
N PRO A 325 -29.28 13.66 5.72
CA PRO A 325 -29.57 12.24 5.91
C PRO A 325 -28.74 11.58 7.03
N MET A 326 -27.61 12.20 7.40
CA MET A 326 -26.71 11.71 8.43
C MET A 326 -27.01 12.28 9.82
N ASN A 327 -28.12 13.02 9.96
CA ASN A 327 -28.55 13.66 11.21
C ASN A 327 -27.41 14.46 11.88
N VAL A 328 -26.69 15.29 11.12
CA VAL A 328 -25.57 16.10 11.64
C VAL A 328 -26.07 17.21 12.58
N PHE A 329 -27.23 17.78 12.25
CA PHE A 329 -27.86 18.87 12.98
C PHE A 329 -28.85 18.34 14.02
N ASP A 330 -29.04 19.12 15.08
CA ASP A 330 -29.96 18.83 16.18
C ASP A 330 -30.53 20.14 16.72
N ILE A 331 -31.71 20.09 17.35
CA ILE A 331 -32.37 21.28 17.92
C ILE A 331 -32.18 21.21 19.43
N GLU A 332 -31.51 22.20 20.02
CA GLU A 332 -31.46 22.37 21.46
C GLU A 332 -32.67 23.18 21.91
N GLU A 333 -33.55 22.54 22.68
CA GLU A 333 -34.71 23.17 23.30
C GLU A 333 -34.30 23.78 24.66
N ASN A 334 -34.53 25.08 24.84
CA ASN A 334 -34.30 25.75 26.12
C ASN A 334 -35.52 25.54 27.05
N PRO A 335 -35.37 24.90 28.23
CA PRO A 335 -36.50 24.52 29.08
C PRO A 335 -37.25 25.69 29.74
N GLN A 336 -36.74 26.92 29.63
CA GLN A 336 -37.32 28.12 30.25
C GLN A 336 -38.16 28.96 29.28
N THR A 337 -37.95 28.81 27.97
CA THR A 337 -38.70 29.50 26.91
C THR A 337 -38.67 28.67 25.62
N GLU A 338 -39.82 28.15 25.20
CA GLU A 338 -40.00 27.39 23.95
C GLU A 338 -39.58 28.19 22.69
N PHE A 339 -39.60 29.53 22.81
CA PHE A 339 -39.25 30.50 21.76
C PHE A 339 -37.74 30.67 21.48
N ASP A 340 -36.86 30.02 22.25
CA ASP A 340 -35.40 30.15 22.09
C ASP A 340 -34.73 28.80 21.74
N SER A 341 -35.41 28.01 20.90
CA SER A 341 -34.87 26.75 20.39
C SER A 341 -33.82 27.03 19.31
N LYS A 342 -32.60 26.53 19.48
CA LYS A 342 -31.47 26.83 18.58
C LYS A 342 -30.97 25.58 17.87
N VAL A 343 -30.68 25.69 16.57
CA VAL A 343 -29.99 24.61 15.84
C VAL A 343 -28.51 24.56 16.24
N ARG A 344 -28.03 23.36 16.55
CA ARG A 344 -26.62 23.07 16.77
C ARG A 344 -26.12 21.96 15.85
N VAL A 345 -24.80 21.89 15.71
CA VAL A 345 -24.11 20.80 15.03
C VAL A 345 -23.78 19.73 16.07
N ALA A 346 -24.63 18.71 16.21
CA ALA A 346 -24.44 17.67 17.22
C ALA A 346 -23.43 16.59 16.80
N ARG A 347 -23.40 16.22 15.51
CA ARG A 347 -22.63 15.07 15.01
C ARG A 347 -21.82 15.42 13.75
N PRO A 348 -20.82 16.31 13.83
CA PRO A 348 -20.04 16.73 12.67
C PRO A 348 -19.31 15.56 11.97
N MET A 349 -18.83 14.57 12.74
CA MET A 349 -18.11 13.39 12.24
C MET A 349 -18.93 12.51 11.28
N ASN A 350 -20.25 12.53 11.40
CA ASN A 350 -21.15 11.75 10.53
C ASN A 350 -21.37 12.41 9.17
N CYS A 351 -20.95 13.67 9.00
CA CYS A 351 -21.13 14.39 7.75
C CYS A 351 -20.35 13.74 6.61
N THR A 352 -21.05 13.32 5.56
CA THR A 352 -20.48 12.79 4.31
C THR A 352 -20.13 13.88 3.30
N MET A 353 -20.38 15.16 3.64
CA MET A 353 -20.17 16.31 2.76
C MET A 353 -20.99 16.24 1.46
N CYS A 354 -22.24 15.79 1.55
CA CYS A 354 -23.19 15.71 0.42
C CYS A 354 -23.61 17.08 -0.13
N ARG A 355 -23.39 18.18 0.60
CA ARG A 355 -23.73 19.57 0.25
C ARG A 355 -25.23 19.90 0.14
N GLU A 356 -26.12 19.00 0.59
CA GLU A 356 -27.57 19.25 0.54
C GLU A 356 -27.99 20.45 1.41
N CYS A 357 -27.34 20.64 2.56
CA CYS A 357 -27.60 21.75 3.47
C CYS A 357 -27.20 23.14 2.93
N ILE A 358 -26.51 23.24 1.80
CA ILE A 358 -26.14 24.51 1.13
C ILE A 358 -26.66 24.58 -0.32
N ARG A 359 -27.52 23.64 -0.71
CA ARG A 359 -27.98 23.50 -2.09
C ARG A 359 -28.92 24.62 -2.50
N GLU A 360 -29.94 24.86 -1.68
CA GLU A 360 -30.92 25.92 -1.89
C GLU A 360 -30.32 27.30 -1.60
N ASP A 361 -30.98 28.32 -2.15
CA ASP A 361 -30.53 29.69 -2.01
C ASP A 361 -30.71 30.17 -0.55
N ASP A 362 -29.86 31.11 -0.12
CA ASP A 362 -29.70 31.62 1.27
C ASP A 362 -29.03 30.69 2.30
N TRP A 363 -29.15 29.37 2.21
CA TRP A 363 -28.51 28.46 3.16
C TRP A 363 -26.96 28.53 3.14
N ASP A 364 -26.34 28.79 1.98
CA ASP A 364 -24.88 29.01 1.85
C ASP A 364 -24.36 30.24 2.64
N LYS A 365 -25.24 31.21 2.89
CA LYS A 365 -24.93 32.39 3.72
C LYS A 365 -25.02 32.10 5.21
N ARG A 366 -25.79 31.08 5.62
CA ARG A 366 -26.02 30.71 7.03
C ARG A 366 -25.18 29.53 7.50
N VAL A 367 -24.90 28.55 6.64
CA VAL A 367 -24.13 27.34 6.98
C VAL A 367 -22.77 27.39 6.29
N GLN A 368 -21.71 27.18 7.06
CA GLN A 368 -20.35 27.04 6.56
C GLN A 368 -19.92 25.58 6.70
N LEU A 369 -19.61 24.95 5.57
CA LEU A 369 -18.95 23.65 5.53
C LEU A 369 -17.45 23.87 5.38
N SER A 370 -16.67 23.39 6.34
CA SER A 370 -15.21 23.38 6.33
C SER A 370 -14.66 21.98 6.59
N LYS A 371 -13.38 21.80 6.26
CA LYS A 371 -12.58 20.66 6.70
C LYS A 371 -11.29 21.17 7.31
N VAL A 372 -10.86 20.56 8.40
CA VAL A 372 -9.60 20.91 9.08
C VAL A 372 -8.43 20.29 8.32
N LYS A 373 -7.44 21.08 7.90
CA LYS A 373 -6.36 20.61 6.99
C LYS A 373 -5.36 19.64 7.63
N ASP A 374 -5.09 19.81 8.91
CA ASP A 374 -4.08 19.07 9.67
C ASP A 374 -4.69 17.91 10.49
N HIS A 375 -5.98 17.62 10.31
CA HIS A 375 -6.69 16.54 11.01
C HIS A 375 -7.22 15.51 10.03
N PHE A 376 -6.52 14.38 9.96
CA PHE A 376 -6.85 13.27 9.07
C PHE A 376 -7.52 12.16 9.85
N ILE A 377 -8.59 11.59 9.30
CA ILE A 377 -9.23 10.36 9.78
C ILE A 377 -8.88 9.27 8.78
N PHE A 378 -7.99 8.37 9.17
CA PHE A 378 -7.59 7.21 8.39
C PHE A 378 -8.55 6.04 8.61
N SER A 379 -8.81 5.31 7.54
CA SER A 379 -9.53 4.04 7.55
C SER A 379 -8.70 3.02 6.77
N ILE A 380 -8.28 1.96 7.45
CA ILE A 380 -7.47 0.87 6.90
C ILE A 380 -8.25 -0.43 7.08
N GLU A 381 -8.56 -1.06 5.96
CA GLU A 381 -9.22 -2.37 5.91
C GLU A 381 -8.19 -3.38 5.39
N SER A 382 -7.83 -4.37 6.22
CA SER A 382 -6.89 -5.43 5.88
C SER A 382 -7.58 -6.58 5.15
N VAL A 383 -6.86 -7.22 4.24
CA VAL A 383 -7.32 -8.48 3.60
C VAL A 383 -7.10 -9.69 4.53
N GLY A 384 -6.37 -9.54 5.64
CA GLY A 384 -6.07 -10.61 6.60
C GLY A 384 -4.81 -11.43 6.31
N SER A 385 -4.09 -11.11 5.22
CA SER A 385 -2.86 -11.80 4.80
C SER A 385 -1.69 -11.64 5.78
N ILE A 386 -1.59 -10.47 6.43
CA ILE A 386 -0.52 -10.14 7.38
C ILE A 386 -1.01 -10.39 8.82
N PRO A 387 -0.34 -11.25 9.60
CA PRO A 387 -0.63 -11.40 11.03
C PRO A 387 -0.44 -10.08 11.78
N GLY A 388 -1.32 -9.78 12.74
CA GLY A 388 -1.34 -8.49 13.44
C GLY A 388 -2.25 -7.42 12.82
N GLY A 389 -2.87 -7.72 11.67
CA GLY A 389 -3.98 -6.95 11.11
C GLY A 389 -3.57 -5.55 10.61
N PRO A 390 -4.52 -4.60 10.52
CA PRO A 390 -4.30 -3.29 9.91
C PRO A 390 -3.30 -2.40 10.67
N ALA A 391 -3.18 -2.57 12.00
CA ALA A 391 -2.20 -1.82 12.80
C ALA A 391 -0.76 -2.16 12.41
N GLU A 392 -0.51 -3.45 12.15
CA GLU A 392 0.79 -3.94 11.72
C GLU A 392 1.14 -3.44 10.31
N ILE A 393 0.15 -3.35 9.41
CA ILE A 393 0.32 -2.75 8.08
C ILE A 393 0.77 -1.29 8.19
N PHE A 394 0.13 -0.50 9.06
CA PHE A 394 0.50 0.90 9.28
C PHE A 394 1.91 1.02 9.89
N ARG A 395 2.25 0.17 10.87
CA ARG A 395 3.60 0.11 11.45
C ARG A 395 4.67 -0.18 10.40
N ARG A 396 4.43 -1.16 9.51
CA ARG A 396 5.33 -1.48 8.39
C ARG A 396 5.46 -0.32 7.42
N ALA A 397 4.37 0.40 7.15
CA ALA A 397 4.41 1.57 6.29
C ALA A 397 5.30 2.69 6.85
N LEU A 398 5.24 2.94 8.17
CA LEU A 398 6.16 3.88 8.86
C LEU A 398 7.62 3.44 8.72
N LYS A 399 7.90 2.14 8.93
CA LYS A 399 9.26 1.59 8.79
C LYS A 399 9.80 1.73 7.37
N ILE A 400 8.99 1.43 6.34
CA ILE A 400 9.38 1.58 4.93
C ILE A 400 9.67 3.05 4.60
N PHE A 401 8.83 3.97 5.10
CA PHE A 401 9.05 5.41 4.91
C PHE A 401 10.40 5.84 5.50
N TRP A 402 10.70 5.44 6.74
CA TRP A 402 11.97 5.71 7.39
C TRP A 402 13.17 5.13 6.61
N GLN A 403 13.09 3.85 6.23
CA GLN A 403 14.16 3.15 5.52
C GLN A 403 14.50 3.83 4.19
N LYS A 404 13.52 4.38 3.49
CA LYS A 404 13.76 5.15 2.26
C LYS A 404 14.54 6.43 2.52
N CYS A 405 14.18 7.18 3.55
CA CYS A 405 14.92 8.37 3.96
C CYS A 405 16.37 8.02 4.32
N GLU A 406 16.57 6.95 5.08
CA GLU A 406 17.89 6.46 5.48
C GLU A 406 18.73 5.98 4.30
N ALA A 407 18.15 5.23 3.37
CA ALA A 407 18.83 4.77 2.15
C ALA A 407 19.32 5.96 1.30
N HIS A 408 18.49 6.99 1.11
CA HIS A 408 18.89 8.20 0.40
C HIS A 408 20.01 8.96 1.14
N LEU A 409 19.94 9.05 2.47
CA LEU A 409 21.00 9.68 3.27
C LEU A 409 22.34 8.95 3.13
N LEU A 410 22.33 7.61 3.17
CA LEU A 410 23.52 6.79 2.97
C LEU A 410 24.10 6.97 1.56
N ASN A 411 23.26 7.03 0.54
CA ASN A 411 23.69 7.27 -0.85
C ASN A 411 24.34 8.65 -1.01
N ILE A 412 23.79 9.68 -0.37
CA ILE A 412 24.38 11.02 -0.36
C ILE A 412 25.75 11.02 0.35
N ARG A 413 25.89 10.30 1.47
CA ARG A 413 27.17 10.19 2.20
C ARG A 413 28.23 9.42 1.42
N LYS A 414 27.84 8.38 0.66
CA LYS A 414 28.75 7.57 -0.16
C LYS A 414 29.25 8.30 -1.41
N ASN A 415 28.44 9.21 -1.96
CA ASN A 415 28.77 9.96 -3.18
C ASN A 415 28.93 11.47 -2.88
N PRO A 416 30.07 11.90 -2.30
CA PRO A 416 30.33 13.31 -2.11
C PRO A 416 30.42 14.06 -3.45
N ILE A 417 30.04 15.34 -3.43
CA ILE A 417 30.00 16.25 -4.58
C ILE A 417 31.35 16.18 -5.33
N GLY A 418 31.33 15.68 -6.57
CA GLY A 418 32.51 15.59 -7.45
C GLY A 418 32.64 14.29 -8.22
N THR A 419 32.03 13.18 -7.77
CA THR A 419 32.03 11.90 -8.50
C THR A 419 30.79 11.77 -9.38
N ARG A 420 30.75 12.54 -10.46
CA ARG A 420 29.86 12.21 -11.58
C ARG A 420 30.39 10.92 -12.19
N GLN A 421 29.81 9.77 -11.84
CA GLN A 421 30.03 8.55 -12.60
C GLN A 421 29.62 8.85 -14.04
N GLN A 422 30.62 8.99 -14.93
CA GLN A 422 30.37 8.87 -16.36
C GLN A 422 29.86 7.45 -16.54
N THR A 423 28.58 7.30 -16.86
CA THR A 423 28.07 6.07 -17.42
C THR A 423 28.79 5.88 -18.75
N SER A 424 29.92 5.18 -18.73
CA SER A 424 30.58 4.69 -19.92
C SER A 424 29.66 3.63 -20.53
N SER A 425 28.90 4.04 -21.54
CA SER A 425 28.36 3.12 -22.53
C SER A 425 29.53 2.44 -23.21
N SER A 426 29.89 1.24 -22.76
CA SER A 426 30.84 0.37 -23.44
C SER A 426 30.16 -0.20 -24.69
N SER A 427 30.25 0.53 -25.80
CA SER A 427 30.22 -0.05 -27.13
C SER A 427 31.65 -0.12 -27.64
N THR A 428 32.28 -1.27 -27.45
CA THR A 428 33.51 -1.66 -28.12
C THR A 428 33.27 -1.77 -29.62
N THR A 429 33.86 -0.85 -30.39
CA THR A 429 34.27 -1.14 -31.77
C THR A 429 35.68 -0.59 -31.93
N SER A 430 36.65 -1.50 -31.94
CA SER A 430 38.04 -1.26 -32.29
C SER A 430 38.12 -0.74 -33.72
N MET A 431 38.61 0.50 -33.89
CA MET A 431 39.11 0.98 -35.17
C MET A 431 40.47 0.29 -35.40
N GLN A 432 40.50 -0.65 -36.34
CA GLN A 432 41.71 -0.98 -37.07
C GLN A 432 41.71 -0.07 -38.29
N ASP A 433 42.77 0.72 -38.40
CA ASP A 433 43.08 1.51 -39.57
C ASP A 433 43.41 0.56 -40.72
N GLU A 434 42.53 0.51 -41.72
CA GLU A 434 42.88 0.06 -43.07
C GLU A 434 42.56 1.21 -44.04
N ASP A 435 43.64 1.81 -44.54
CA ASP A 435 43.65 2.65 -45.73
C ASP A 435 43.01 1.89 -46.89
N ASN A 436 41.92 2.44 -47.45
CA ASN A 436 41.49 2.11 -48.80
C ASN A 436 40.83 3.33 -49.45
N ASP A 437 41.59 3.93 -50.36
CA ASP A 437 41.14 4.88 -51.37
C ASP A 437 40.02 4.29 -52.22
N VAL A 438 38.84 4.92 -52.23
CA VAL A 438 37.89 4.82 -53.35
C VAL A 438 37.21 6.16 -53.59
N GLU A 439 37.48 6.74 -54.75
CA GLU A 439 36.88 7.95 -55.32
C GLU A 439 35.34 7.88 -55.36
N MET A 440 34.66 8.96 -54.93
CA MET A 440 33.22 9.15 -55.17
C MET A 440 32.95 10.24 -56.21
N THR A 441 32.15 9.86 -57.20
CA THR A 441 31.72 10.66 -58.35
C THR A 441 30.71 11.75 -57.99
N SER A 442 30.67 12.77 -58.85
CA SER A 442 30.06 14.10 -58.68
C SER A 442 28.52 14.16 -58.72
N GLU A 443 27.79 13.05 -58.67
CA GLU A 443 26.32 13.04 -58.84
C GLU A 443 25.50 12.97 -57.52
N GLN A 444 26.12 12.66 -56.38
CA GLN A 444 25.39 12.60 -55.10
C GLN A 444 25.35 13.93 -54.33
N GLN A 445 26.10 14.94 -54.74
CA GLN A 445 26.10 16.27 -54.10
C GLN A 445 24.92 17.17 -54.52
N GLN A 446 24.23 16.86 -55.62
CA GLN A 446 23.12 17.69 -56.12
C GLN A 446 21.74 17.35 -55.49
N SER A 447 21.57 16.18 -54.88
CA SER A 447 20.28 15.79 -54.27
C SER A 447 20.08 16.34 -52.85
N LYS A 448 21.16 16.58 -52.08
CA LYS A 448 21.11 17.19 -50.74
C LYS A 448 20.78 18.69 -50.78
N LYS A 449 21.32 19.45 -51.74
CA LYS A 449 21.06 20.90 -51.86
C LYS A 449 19.63 21.27 -52.27
N LYS A 450 18.85 20.36 -52.86
CA LYS A 450 17.43 20.59 -53.23
C LYS A 450 16.44 20.33 -52.08
N LYS A 451 16.79 19.53 -51.06
CA LYS A 451 15.92 19.27 -49.90
C LYS A 451 15.95 20.39 -48.87
N ASP A 452 17.10 21.06 -48.69
CA ASP A 452 17.23 22.16 -47.71
C ASP A 452 16.62 23.49 -48.16
N LYS A 453 16.47 23.72 -49.47
CA LYS A 453 15.77 24.91 -50.02
C LYS A 453 14.23 24.83 -49.92
N LYS A 454 13.64 23.65 -49.71
CA LYS A 454 12.17 23.48 -49.57
C LYS A 454 11.66 23.62 -48.13
N LYS A 455 12.52 23.49 -47.11
CA LYS A 455 12.15 23.69 -45.70
C LYS A 455 12.19 25.15 -45.23
N LYS A 456 12.89 26.05 -45.95
CA LYS A 456 12.96 27.49 -45.62
C LYS A 456 11.87 28.37 -46.27
N LYS A 457 10.85 27.78 -46.92
CA LYS A 457 9.76 28.52 -47.60
C LYS A 457 8.35 28.25 -47.03
N VAL A 458 8.25 27.61 -45.86
CA VAL A 458 6.97 27.29 -45.16
C VAL A 458 6.90 27.91 -43.76
N LEU A 459 7.87 28.76 -43.38
CA LEU A 459 7.73 29.71 -42.26
C LEU A 459 8.12 31.11 -42.75
N GLN A 460 7.18 31.74 -43.45
CA GLN A 460 6.93 33.18 -43.49
C GLN A 460 5.45 33.38 -43.82
#